data_AF-A0A2G6V8U2-F1
#
_entry.id   AF-A0A2G6V8U2-F1
#
_cell.length_a   1.000
_cell.length_b   1.000
_cell.length_c   1.000
_cell.angle_alpha   90.00
_cell.angle_beta   90.00
_cell.angle_gamma   90.00
#
_symmetry.space_group_name_H-M   'P 1'
#
loop_
_entity.id
_entity.type
_entity.pdbx_description
1 polymer ?
#
loop_
_entity_poly.entity_id
_entity_poly.type
_entity_poly.pdbx_seq_one_letter_code
_entity_poly.pdbx_strand_id
1 'polypeptide(L)'
;MIQQKATVVVTGTLDAKDDTSFTAIPSAASAVTVGDVTSNDTLNGVAVTTINTDVTAVTAGPLSIDANGILTLAPNTVSGTYKITYQLCEVGANPANCDTAEATVVVTGTLDAKDDTSFTAIPSAASAVTVGDVTSNDTLNGVAVTTINTDVTAVTAGPLSIDANGIFNPCTKYRIRYL
;
A
#
# COMPACT_ATOMS: atom_id res chain seq x y z
N MET A 1 -15.25 -46.86 43.25
CA MET A 1 -14.93 -45.42 43.28
C MET A 1 -14.33 -45.09 41.93
N ILE A 2 -15.04 -44.33 41.10
CA ILE A 2 -14.53 -43.90 39.79
C ILE A 2 -13.75 -42.62 40.03
N GLN A 3 -12.41 -42.69 39.97
CA GLN A 3 -11.57 -41.50 40.00
C GLN A 3 -11.75 -40.80 38.66
N GLN A 4 -12.55 -39.74 38.60
CA GLN A 4 -12.56 -38.86 37.44
C GLN A 4 -11.29 -38.02 37.50
N LYS A 5 -10.34 -38.28 36.59
CA LYS A 5 -9.23 -37.35 36.35
C LYS A 5 -9.81 -36.11 35.68
N ALA A 6 -9.91 -35.01 36.43
CA ALA A 6 -10.14 -33.69 35.86
C ALA A 6 -8.79 -33.19 35.31
N THR A 7 -8.69 -33.06 33.99
CA THR A 7 -7.57 -32.36 33.35
C THR A 7 -7.93 -30.88 33.33
N VAL A 8 -7.22 -30.07 34.11
CA VAL A 8 -7.29 -28.60 33.99
C VAL A 8 -6.40 -28.23 32.81
N VAL A 9 -7.01 -27.80 31.71
CA VAL A 9 -6.27 -27.17 30.61
C VAL A 9 -6.13 -25.70 30.97
N VAL A 10 -4.93 -25.27 31.34
CA VAL A 10 -4.60 -23.85 31.40
C VAL A 10 -4.19 -23.47 29.98
N THR A 11 -5.12 -22.92 29.20
CA THR A 11 -4.78 -22.30 27.92
C THR A 11 -4.07 -20.98 28.20
N GLY A 12 -2.95 -20.72 27.53
CA GLY A 12 -2.29 -19.43 27.62
C GLY A 12 -3.25 -18.30 27.20
N THR A 13 -3.09 -17.10 27.74
CA THR A 13 -3.82 -15.93 27.22
C THR A 13 -3.03 -15.37 26.05
N LEU A 14 -3.46 -15.71 24.83
CA LEU A 14 -2.98 -15.05 23.62
C LEU A 14 -3.79 -13.76 23.42
N ASP A 15 -3.08 -12.68 23.13
CA ASP A 15 -3.65 -11.34 22.91
C ASP A 15 -2.97 -10.75 21.68
N ALA A 16 -3.64 -10.90 20.53
CA ALA A 16 -3.26 -10.28 19.27
C ALA A 16 -3.92 -8.90 19.18
N LYS A 17 -3.13 -7.83 19.12
CA LYS A 17 -3.62 -6.45 19.18
C LYS A 17 -3.57 -5.79 17.81
N ASP A 18 -4.64 -5.09 17.46
CA ASP A 18 -4.71 -4.30 16.23
C ASP A 18 -3.50 -3.34 16.06
N ASP A 19 -2.92 -3.35 14.87
CA ASP A 19 -1.81 -2.48 14.49
C ASP A 19 -2.31 -1.25 13.74
N THR A 20 -2.38 -0.10 14.43
CA THR A 20 -2.98 1.13 13.87
C THR A 20 -1.95 2.19 13.45
N SER A 21 -0.66 1.91 13.59
CA SER A 21 0.43 2.89 13.49
C SER A 21 1.30 2.77 12.24
N PHE A 22 0.99 1.86 11.31
CA PHE A 22 1.80 1.69 10.12
C PHE A 22 1.57 2.81 9.09
N THR A 23 2.68 3.32 8.57
CA THR A 23 2.71 4.27 7.45
C THR A 23 3.69 3.77 6.40
N ALA A 24 3.38 4.01 5.13
CA ALA A 24 4.23 3.55 4.05
C ALA A 24 4.24 4.54 2.88
N ILE A 25 5.40 4.66 2.24
CA ILE A 25 5.55 5.32 0.95
C ILE A 25 5.74 4.23 -0.10
N PRO A 26 4.90 4.16 -1.14
CA PRO A 26 4.98 3.13 -2.15
C PRO A 26 6.21 3.35 -3.04
N SER A 27 6.88 2.25 -3.40
CA SER A 27 7.92 2.21 -4.43
C SER A 27 7.29 1.92 -5.79
N ALA A 28 7.84 2.49 -6.87
CA ALA A 28 7.36 2.22 -8.23
C ALA A 28 7.78 0.83 -8.75
N ALA A 29 8.81 0.22 -8.18
CA ALA A 29 9.47 -0.96 -8.75
C ALA A 29 9.35 -2.22 -7.88
N SER A 30 9.24 -2.09 -6.57
CA SER A 30 9.30 -3.22 -5.64
C SER A 30 8.32 -3.10 -4.49
N ALA A 31 7.99 -4.24 -3.89
CA ALA A 31 7.30 -4.23 -2.61
C ALA A 31 8.16 -3.56 -1.53
N VAL A 32 7.51 -2.97 -0.54
CA VAL A 32 8.14 -2.29 0.60
C VAL A 32 7.74 -3.02 1.87
N THR A 33 8.72 -3.33 2.73
CA THR A 33 8.44 -3.80 4.08
C THR A 33 7.93 -2.63 4.92
N VAL A 34 6.74 -2.78 5.49
CA VAL A 34 6.06 -1.75 6.27
C VAL A 34 6.36 -1.91 7.75
N GLY A 35 6.40 -3.15 8.25
CA GLY A 35 6.63 -3.44 9.65
C GLY A 35 6.40 -4.91 10.00
N ASP A 36 6.26 -5.19 11.29
CA ASP A 36 6.00 -6.52 11.85
C ASP A 36 4.77 -6.42 12.76
N VAL A 37 3.71 -7.16 12.40
CA VAL A 37 2.40 -7.16 13.10
C VAL A 37 2.46 -7.85 14.47
N THR A 38 3.52 -8.58 14.76
CA THR A 38 3.64 -9.32 16.04
C THR A 38 4.29 -8.49 17.15
N SER A 39 4.70 -7.26 16.86
CA SER A 39 5.53 -6.43 17.75
C SER A 39 4.83 -6.03 19.07
N ASN A 40 3.50 -5.96 19.07
CA ASN A 40 2.65 -5.57 20.21
C ASN A 40 1.82 -6.74 20.79
N ASP A 41 1.98 -7.93 20.21
CA ASP A 41 1.24 -9.14 20.55
C ASP A 41 1.89 -9.84 21.74
N THR A 42 1.05 -10.48 22.57
CA THR A 42 1.56 -11.20 23.75
C THR A 42 0.92 -12.56 23.95
N LEU A 43 1.72 -13.52 24.43
CA LEU A 43 1.29 -14.79 24.99
C LEU A 43 1.61 -14.80 26.48
N ASN A 44 0.57 -14.87 27.32
CA ASN A 44 0.68 -14.77 28.79
C ASN A 44 1.36 -13.47 29.26
N GLY A 45 1.13 -12.36 28.54
CA GLY A 45 1.72 -11.06 28.84
C GLY A 45 3.20 -10.92 28.46
N VAL A 46 3.78 -11.91 27.78
CA VAL A 46 5.15 -11.86 27.23
C VAL A 46 5.06 -11.72 25.71
N ALA A 47 5.97 -10.97 25.10
CA ALA A 47 6.05 -10.81 23.65
C ALA A 47 6.09 -12.17 22.94
N VAL A 48 5.36 -12.25 21.83
CA VAL A 48 5.31 -13.46 21.01
C VAL A 48 6.58 -13.60 20.16
N THR A 49 6.81 -14.82 19.68
CA THR A 49 7.96 -15.19 18.85
C THR A 49 7.53 -16.26 17.84
N THR A 50 8.30 -16.46 16.77
CA THR A 50 8.07 -17.55 15.82
C THR A 50 8.28 -18.96 16.41
N ILE A 51 8.64 -19.07 17.69
CA ILE A 51 8.81 -20.35 18.40
C ILE A 51 7.52 -20.74 19.14
N ASN A 52 6.79 -19.76 19.67
CA ASN A 52 5.60 -20.00 20.51
C ASN A 52 4.30 -19.61 19.82
N THR A 53 4.36 -18.89 18.70
CA THR A 53 3.19 -18.53 17.91
C THR A 53 3.44 -18.63 16.41
N ASP A 54 2.40 -18.98 15.65
CA ASP A 54 2.37 -19.00 14.20
C ASP A 54 1.44 -17.91 13.66
N VAL A 55 1.92 -17.14 12.69
CA VAL A 55 1.08 -16.23 11.89
C VAL A 55 0.59 -16.96 10.65
N THR A 56 -0.71 -16.93 10.40
CA THR A 56 -1.25 -17.40 9.11
C THR A 56 -0.95 -16.39 8.02
N ALA A 57 -0.10 -16.77 7.07
CA ALA A 57 0.23 -15.91 5.93
C ALA A 57 -1.04 -15.51 5.16
N VAL A 58 -1.18 -14.22 4.86
CA VAL A 58 -2.39 -13.64 4.27
C VAL A 58 -2.03 -12.53 3.29
N THR A 59 -2.83 -12.37 2.24
CA THR A 59 -2.71 -11.28 1.28
C THR A 59 -4.10 -10.69 1.06
N ALA A 60 -4.22 -9.37 1.19
CA ALA A 60 -5.47 -8.64 1.01
C ALA A 60 -5.19 -7.29 0.35
N GLY A 61 -5.74 -7.09 -0.85
CA GLY A 61 -5.46 -5.88 -1.64
C GLY A 61 -3.95 -5.72 -1.89
N PRO A 62 -3.36 -4.53 -1.61
CA PRO A 62 -1.93 -4.31 -1.78
C PRO A 62 -1.08 -4.77 -0.60
N LEU A 63 -1.67 -5.33 0.45
CA LEU A 63 -0.95 -5.76 1.66
C LEU A 63 -0.74 -7.28 1.67
N SER A 64 0.42 -7.71 2.17
CA SER A 64 0.63 -9.11 2.56
C SER A 64 1.36 -9.23 3.89
N ILE A 65 1.00 -10.24 4.67
CA ILE A 65 1.68 -10.62 5.92
C ILE A 65 2.22 -12.04 5.71
N ASP A 66 3.51 -12.23 5.96
CA ASP A 66 4.15 -13.56 5.89
C ASP A 66 4.01 -14.33 7.21
N ALA A 67 4.50 -15.58 7.24
CA ALA A 67 4.43 -16.43 8.42
C ALA A 67 5.28 -15.95 9.62
N ASN A 68 6.18 -14.98 9.40
CA ASN A 68 6.96 -14.34 10.46
C ASN A 68 6.30 -13.06 10.96
N GLY A 69 5.13 -12.68 10.45
CA GLY A 69 4.46 -11.42 10.80
C GLY A 69 4.92 -10.21 9.98
N ILE A 70 5.77 -10.38 8.96
CA ILE A 70 6.28 -9.26 8.18
C ILE A 70 5.19 -8.74 7.24
N LEU A 71 4.78 -7.50 7.49
CA LEU A 71 3.82 -6.76 6.67
C LEU A 71 4.54 -6.07 5.52
N THR A 72 4.07 -6.30 4.30
CA THR A 72 4.59 -5.70 3.08
C THR A 72 3.49 -5.02 2.27
N LEU A 73 3.89 -3.95 1.57
CA LEU A 73 3.07 -3.17 0.66
C LEU A 73 3.53 -3.41 -0.78
N ALA A 74 2.59 -3.68 -1.69
CA ALA A 74 2.86 -3.85 -3.10
C ALA A 74 3.40 -2.56 -3.77
N PRO A 75 4.20 -2.67 -4.86
CA PRO A 75 4.63 -1.51 -5.62
C PRO A 75 3.44 -0.76 -6.26
N ASN A 76 3.63 0.52 -6.56
CA ASN A 76 2.63 1.40 -7.16
C ASN A 76 1.29 1.45 -6.39
N THR A 77 1.32 1.19 -5.08
CA THR A 77 0.11 1.28 -4.27
C THR A 77 -0.32 2.73 -4.12
N VAL A 78 -1.50 3.03 -4.65
CA VAL A 78 -2.27 4.27 -4.50
C VAL A 78 -2.30 4.81 -3.06
N SER A 79 -2.42 6.13 -2.90
CA SER A 79 -2.52 6.75 -1.57
C SER A 79 -3.87 6.40 -0.99
N GLY A 80 -3.87 5.98 0.27
CA GLY A 80 -5.10 5.55 0.92
C GLY A 80 -4.81 4.81 2.20
N THR A 81 -5.89 4.41 2.86
CA THR A 81 -5.82 3.58 4.06
C THR A 81 -6.22 2.16 3.69
N TYR A 82 -5.33 1.21 3.94
CA TYR A 82 -5.53 -0.20 3.67
C TYR A 82 -5.55 -0.99 4.98
N LYS A 83 -6.34 -2.06 5.00
CA LYS A 83 -6.53 -2.92 6.16
C LYS A 83 -6.33 -4.37 5.78
N ILE A 84 -5.73 -5.14 6.68
CA ILE A 84 -5.56 -6.59 6.54
C ILE A 84 -5.77 -7.25 7.89
N THR A 85 -6.65 -8.25 7.94
CA THR A 85 -6.88 -9.06 9.14
C THR A 85 -5.97 -10.28 9.11
N TYR A 86 -5.27 -10.54 10.21
CA TYR A 86 -4.43 -11.73 10.38
C TYR A 86 -4.88 -12.55 11.60
N GLN A 87 -4.42 -13.80 11.62
CA GLN A 87 -4.65 -14.71 12.74
C GLN A 87 -3.30 -15.18 13.28
N LEU A 88 -3.15 -15.08 14.60
CA LEU A 88 -2.02 -15.56 15.38
C LEU A 88 -2.49 -16.76 16.22
N CYS A 89 -1.71 -17.84 16.24
CA CYS A 89 -2.05 -19.05 16.98
C CYS A 89 -0.89 -19.51 17.86
N GLU A 90 -1.15 -19.98 19.07
CA GLU A 90 -0.16 -20.62 19.93
C GLU A 90 0.28 -21.98 19.34
N VAL A 91 1.59 -22.15 19.20
CA VAL A 91 2.19 -23.38 18.64
C VAL A 91 1.90 -24.56 19.56
N GLY A 92 1.25 -25.59 19.03
CA GLY A 92 1.03 -26.86 19.72
C GLY A 92 -0.09 -26.86 20.77
N ALA A 93 -0.88 -25.79 20.87
CA ALA A 93 -2.04 -25.75 21.75
C ALA A 93 -3.15 -26.73 21.31
N ASN A 94 -3.68 -27.51 22.26
CA ASN A 94 -4.85 -28.39 22.04
C ASN A 94 -5.79 -28.35 23.26
N PRO A 95 -6.99 -27.72 23.16
CA PRO A 95 -7.57 -27.13 21.94
C PRO A 95 -6.75 -25.94 21.41
N ALA A 96 -6.96 -25.62 20.13
CA ALA A 96 -6.28 -24.49 19.49
C ALA A 96 -6.54 -23.18 20.27
N ASN A 97 -5.48 -22.40 20.47
CA ASN A 97 -5.52 -21.09 21.10
C ASN A 97 -5.07 -20.06 20.06
N CYS A 98 -6.04 -19.36 19.46
CA CYS A 98 -5.80 -18.42 18.37
C CYS A 98 -6.56 -17.13 18.61
N ASP A 99 -6.00 -16.03 18.14
CA ASP A 99 -6.59 -14.71 18.19
C ASP A 99 -6.44 -13.99 16.84
N THR A 100 -7.29 -13.00 16.57
CA THR A 100 -7.32 -12.25 15.30
C THR A 100 -7.17 -10.76 15.56
N ALA A 101 -6.35 -10.10 14.74
CA ALA A 101 -6.13 -8.67 14.80
C ALA A 101 -6.13 -8.04 13.39
N GLU A 102 -6.33 -6.73 13.34
CA GLU A 102 -6.32 -5.94 12.11
C GLU A 102 -5.11 -5.01 12.06
N ALA A 103 -4.32 -5.12 10.99
CA ALA A 103 -3.29 -4.14 10.66
C ALA A 103 -3.82 -3.09 9.68
N THR A 104 -3.65 -1.82 10.04
CA THR A 104 -4.02 -0.64 9.24
C THR A 104 -2.77 0.08 8.75
N VAL A 105 -2.64 0.24 7.43
CA VAL A 105 -1.53 0.95 6.79
C VAL A 105 -2.04 2.21 6.11
N VAL A 106 -1.48 3.36 6.47
CA VAL A 106 -1.71 4.62 5.75
C VAL A 106 -0.61 4.80 4.70
N VAL A 107 -1.00 4.76 3.44
CA VAL A 107 -0.11 4.94 2.29
C VAL A 107 -0.15 6.39 1.84
N THR A 108 1.01 7.02 1.79
CA THR A 108 1.16 8.41 1.30
C THR A 108 2.12 8.46 0.11
N GLY A 109 1.73 9.20 -0.92
CA GLY A 109 2.55 9.51 -2.08
C GLY A 109 2.70 11.01 -2.22
N THR A 110 3.91 11.48 -2.52
CA THR A 110 4.19 12.87 -2.86
C THR A 110 4.41 13.00 -4.35
N LEU A 111 3.50 13.72 -5.01
CA LEU A 111 3.62 14.08 -6.42
C LEU A 111 4.29 15.46 -6.52
N ASP A 112 5.44 15.51 -7.21
CA ASP A 112 6.13 16.71 -7.62
C ASP A 112 5.87 16.96 -9.10
N ALA A 113 4.86 17.77 -9.39
CA ALA A 113 4.50 18.21 -10.74
C ALA A 113 5.19 19.55 -11.03
N LYS A 114 6.06 19.59 -12.03
CA LYS A 114 6.82 20.76 -12.46
C LYS A 114 6.14 21.41 -13.66
N ASP A 115 6.23 22.74 -13.72
CA ASP A 115 5.63 23.50 -14.82
C ASP A 115 6.30 23.18 -16.17
N ASP A 116 5.49 22.83 -17.16
CA ASP A 116 5.91 22.69 -18.56
C ASP A 116 5.90 24.04 -19.27
N THR A 117 7.09 24.60 -19.51
CA THR A 117 7.23 25.97 -20.02
C THR A 117 7.48 26.09 -21.52
N SER A 118 7.81 24.99 -22.20
CA SER A 118 8.09 25.03 -23.64
C SER A 118 7.84 23.70 -24.33
N PHE A 119 7.06 23.75 -25.40
CA PHE A 119 6.95 22.68 -26.40
C PHE A 119 7.28 23.28 -27.78
N THR A 120 7.86 22.49 -28.68
CA THR A 120 8.26 23.00 -30.00
C THR A 120 7.03 23.23 -30.86
N ALA A 121 6.82 24.47 -31.32
CA ALA A 121 5.71 24.78 -32.22
C ALA A 121 5.84 23.99 -33.53
N ILE A 122 4.79 23.24 -33.90
CA ILE A 122 4.73 22.51 -35.16
C ILE A 122 3.82 23.28 -36.13
N PRO A 123 4.22 23.48 -37.41
CA PRO A 123 3.36 24.10 -38.42
C PRO A 123 2.03 23.37 -38.55
N SER A 124 0.96 24.07 -38.97
CA SER A 124 -0.38 23.50 -39.08
C SER A 124 -0.36 22.18 -39.87
N ALA A 125 -0.51 21.06 -39.15
CA ALA A 125 -0.73 19.77 -39.75
C ALA A 125 -2.24 19.57 -39.94
N ALA A 126 -2.63 18.88 -41.01
CA ALA A 126 -4.02 18.50 -41.25
C ALA A 126 -4.54 17.45 -40.24
N SER A 127 -3.72 17.03 -39.28
CA SER A 127 -4.00 15.99 -38.29
C SER A 127 -3.34 16.35 -36.96
N ALA A 128 -3.87 15.81 -35.86
CA ALA A 128 -3.26 15.99 -34.54
C ALA A 128 -1.82 15.47 -34.54
N VAL A 129 -0.90 16.24 -33.94
CA VAL A 129 0.51 15.87 -33.76
C VAL A 129 0.84 15.99 -32.28
N THR A 130 1.49 14.99 -31.71
CA THR A 130 2.01 15.04 -30.34
C THR A 130 3.16 16.04 -30.27
N VAL A 131 3.01 17.07 -29.43
CA VAL A 131 3.97 18.20 -29.34
C VAL A 131 4.93 18.07 -28.14
N GLY A 132 4.67 17.10 -27.25
CA GLY A 132 5.52 16.74 -26.12
C GLY A 132 4.78 15.87 -25.11
N ASP A 133 5.49 15.49 -24.05
CA ASP A 133 4.95 14.76 -22.91
C ASP A 133 5.08 15.65 -21.67
N VAL A 134 3.93 15.98 -21.08
CA VAL A 134 3.79 16.84 -19.89
C VAL A 134 4.17 16.13 -18.59
N THR A 135 4.51 14.85 -18.65
CA THR A 135 4.86 14.05 -17.48
C THR A 135 6.37 13.82 -17.34
N SER A 136 7.14 14.22 -18.35
CA SER A 136 8.57 13.89 -18.48
C SER A 136 9.46 14.51 -17.39
N ASN A 137 9.03 15.61 -16.76
CA ASN A 137 9.75 16.32 -15.68
C ASN A 137 9.14 16.10 -14.29
N ASP A 138 8.07 15.30 -14.21
CA ASP A 138 7.31 15.07 -12.99
C ASP A 138 7.75 13.81 -12.29
N THR A 139 7.64 13.81 -10.96
CA THR A 139 7.99 12.64 -10.16
C THR A 139 6.95 12.32 -9.11
N LEU A 140 6.71 11.03 -8.89
CA LEU A 140 6.00 10.50 -7.75
C LEU A 140 7.02 9.82 -6.82
N ASN A 141 7.14 10.30 -5.59
CA ASN A 141 8.13 9.83 -4.61
C ASN A 141 9.56 9.85 -5.16
N GLY A 142 9.87 10.82 -6.03
CA GLY A 142 11.19 10.96 -6.68
C GLY A 142 11.44 10.02 -7.87
N VAL A 143 10.48 9.19 -8.26
CA VAL A 143 10.53 8.36 -9.48
C VAL A 143 9.68 9.01 -10.57
N ALA A 144 10.12 8.91 -11.83
CA ALA A 144 9.34 9.41 -12.97
C ALA A 144 7.91 8.86 -12.93
N VAL A 145 6.95 9.75 -13.13
CA VAL A 145 5.54 9.38 -13.20
C VAL A 145 5.27 8.56 -14.47
N THR A 146 4.25 7.72 -14.41
CA THR A 146 3.78 6.90 -15.53
C THR A 146 2.26 6.85 -15.52
N THR A 147 1.66 6.36 -16.60
CA THR A 147 0.21 6.13 -16.68
C THR A 147 -0.30 5.04 -15.71
N ILE A 148 0.61 4.31 -15.06
CA ILE A 148 0.27 3.29 -14.05
C ILE A 148 0.06 3.93 -12.67
N ASN A 149 0.81 4.98 -12.35
CA ASN A 149 0.89 5.56 -11.00
C ASN A 149 0.37 7.00 -10.90
N THR A 150 0.01 7.62 -12.03
CA THR A 150 -0.57 8.96 -12.07
C THR A 150 -1.64 9.04 -13.15
N ASP A 151 -2.62 9.91 -12.92
CA ASP A 151 -3.60 10.30 -13.92
C ASP A 151 -3.41 11.77 -14.30
N VAL A 152 -3.28 12.02 -15.60
CA VAL A 152 -3.05 13.35 -16.15
C VAL A 152 -4.38 13.88 -16.66
N THR A 153 -5.01 14.74 -15.88
CA THR A 153 -6.25 15.38 -16.30
C THR A 153 -5.99 16.75 -16.88
N ALA A 154 -6.49 16.91 -18.10
CA ALA A 154 -6.73 18.18 -18.75
C ALA A 154 -7.55 19.13 -17.86
N VAL A 155 -7.01 20.30 -17.54
CA VAL A 155 -7.82 21.38 -16.95
C VAL A 155 -7.95 22.47 -17.99
N THR A 156 -8.86 22.33 -18.95
CA THR A 156 -9.11 23.39 -19.93
C THR A 156 -10.41 24.14 -19.67
N ALA A 157 -10.30 25.47 -19.59
CA ALA A 157 -11.36 26.40 -19.94
C ALA A 157 -10.75 27.43 -20.90
N GLY A 158 -10.87 27.16 -22.20
CA GLY A 158 -10.35 27.94 -23.32
C GLY A 158 -10.47 27.11 -24.61
N PRO A 159 -10.32 27.68 -25.82
CA PRO A 159 -10.56 27.00 -27.10
C PRO A 159 -9.55 25.87 -27.45
N LEU A 160 -8.88 25.31 -26.43
CA LEU A 160 -7.79 24.35 -26.51
C LEU A 160 -8.26 23.03 -25.87
N SER A 161 -7.91 21.88 -26.45
CA SER A 161 -8.36 20.56 -26.01
C SER A 161 -7.18 19.62 -25.88
N ILE A 162 -7.22 18.75 -24.88
CA ILE A 162 -6.38 17.56 -24.70
C ILE A 162 -7.18 16.36 -25.16
N ASP A 163 -6.58 15.45 -25.93
CA ASP A 163 -7.13 14.11 -26.08
C ASP A 163 -6.61 13.17 -24.97
N ALA A 164 -7.23 12.01 -24.80
CA ALA A 164 -6.90 11.04 -23.74
C ALA A 164 -5.47 10.49 -23.77
N ASN A 165 -4.61 10.96 -24.69
CA ASN A 165 -3.21 10.59 -24.86
C ASN A 165 -2.23 11.75 -24.58
N GLY A 166 -2.68 12.90 -24.06
CA GLY A 166 -1.80 13.96 -23.57
C GLY A 166 -1.27 14.94 -24.64
N ILE A 167 -1.92 15.07 -25.80
CA ILE A 167 -1.51 16.03 -26.84
C ILE A 167 -1.98 17.46 -26.49
N PHE A 168 -1.06 18.44 -26.50
CA PHE A 168 -1.36 19.87 -26.26
C PHE A 168 -0.71 20.84 -27.23
N ASN A 169 -1.34 22.01 -27.38
CA ASN A 169 -0.77 23.23 -27.99
C ASN A 169 -1.33 24.49 -27.28
N PRO A 170 -0.52 25.54 -27.06
CA PRO A 170 0.45 25.72 -25.99
C PRO A 170 -0.13 26.48 -24.76
N CYS A 171 0.39 26.14 -23.58
CA CYS A 171 0.12 26.73 -22.26
C CYS A 171 -1.28 26.47 -21.68
N THR A 172 -1.39 25.42 -20.88
CA THR A 172 -2.55 25.14 -20.02
C THR A 172 -2.04 24.51 -18.75
N LYS A 173 -2.62 24.94 -17.62
CA LYS A 173 -2.35 24.29 -16.34
C LYS A 173 -2.95 22.89 -16.41
N TYR A 174 -2.15 21.86 -16.17
CA TYR A 174 -2.67 20.51 -15.99
C TYR A 174 -2.81 20.22 -14.52
N ARG A 175 -3.68 19.27 -14.20
CA ARG A 175 -3.74 18.70 -12.87
C ARG A 175 -3.40 17.23 -12.98
N ILE A 176 -2.18 16.90 -12.57
CA ILE A 176 -1.79 15.52 -12.35
C ILE A 176 -2.31 15.13 -10.98
N ARG A 177 -3.01 14.01 -10.92
CA ARG A 177 -3.47 13.42 -9.67
C ARG A 177 -2.73 12.13 -9.46
N TYR A 178 -2.35 11.92 -8.21
CA TYR A 178 -1.97 10.61 -7.79
C TYR A 178 -3.20 9.69 -7.87
N LEU A 179 -3.03 8.53 -8.49
CA LEU A 179 -4.07 7.50 -8.52
C LEU A 179 -4.21 6.86 -7.15
#